data_AF-A0A7S1FZZ2-F1
#
_entry.id   AF-A0A7S1FZZ2-F1
#
_cell.length_a   1.000
_cell.length_b   1.000
_cell.length_c   1.000
_cell.angle_alpha   90.00
_cell.angle_beta   90.00
_cell.angle_gamma   90.00
#
_symmetry.space_group_name_H-M   'P 1'
#
loop_
_entity.id
_entity.type
_entity.pdbx_description
1 polymer ?
#
loop_
_entity_poly.entity_id
_entity_poly.type
_entity_poly.pdbx_seq_one_letter_code
_entity_poly.pdbx_strand_id
1 'polypeptide(L)'
;RPWLRPPVPSPPPPPGASPRLRPDARCYNTVLAAHAGSGRGAGPRAEALLARMEAARDEGDARAAPDTVTFNALLNVWAEERGPGAAERAAELLASMEEMCRAGNERVRPDAVSYGTVIKAWARSRAPGAAARAQRVLE
;
A
#
# COMPACT_ATOMS: atom_id res chain seq x y z
N ARG A 1 7.57 15.85 37.89
CA ARG A 1 7.88 14.67 37.05
C ARG A 1 6.55 13.97 36.68
N PRO A 2 5.96 14.24 35.50
CA PRO A 2 4.53 14.00 35.24
C PRO A 2 4.19 12.75 34.40
N TRP A 3 5.02 11.69 34.41
CA TRP A 3 4.93 10.60 33.42
C TRP A 3 4.57 9.21 33.97
N LEU A 4 3.80 9.11 35.05
CA LEU A 4 3.20 7.83 35.45
C LEU A 4 1.69 7.96 35.60
N ARG A 5 0.98 7.77 34.48
CA ARG A 5 -0.40 7.30 34.51
C ARG A 5 -0.44 5.97 33.74
N PRO A 6 -0.98 4.90 34.34
CA PRO A 6 -1.18 3.64 33.63
C PRO A 6 -2.20 3.86 32.48
N PRO A 7 -2.15 3.06 31.40
CA PRO A 7 -3.09 3.17 30.30
C PRO A 7 -4.51 2.96 30.83
N VAL A 8 -5.40 3.91 30.55
CA VAL A 8 -6.82 3.81 30.88
C VAL A 8 -7.43 2.75 29.97
N PRO A 9 -8.11 1.71 30.48
CA PRO A 9 -8.78 0.75 29.63
C PRO A 9 -9.89 1.45 28.82
N SER A 10 -9.93 1.17 27.52
CA SER A 10 -10.95 1.69 26.61
C SER A 10 -12.35 1.37 27.12
N PRO A 11 -13.32 2.30 27.06
CA PRO A 11 -14.67 2.03 27.53
C PRO A 11 -15.31 0.90 26.71
N PRO A 12 -16.14 0.04 27.32
CA PRO A 12 -16.85 -1.01 26.60
C PRO A 12 -17.80 -0.37 25.57
N PRO A 13 -17.94 -0.98 24.37
CA PRO A 13 -18.82 -0.45 23.34
C PRO A 13 -20.29 -0.47 23.81
N PRO A 14 -21.11 0.49 23.38
CA PRO A 14 -22.52 0.55 23.77
C PRO A 14 -23.31 -0.67 23.26
N PRO A 15 -24.27 -1.19 24.04
CA PRO A 15 -25.04 -2.37 23.68
C PRO A 15 -25.98 -2.06 22.50
N GLY A 16 -25.83 -2.80 21.40
CA GLY A 16 -26.67 -2.65 20.20
C GLY A 16 -25.92 -2.25 18.93
N ALA A 17 -24.62 -1.96 19.00
CA ALA A 17 -23.77 -1.91 17.81
C ALA A 17 -23.42 -3.34 17.39
N SER A 18 -24.14 -3.90 16.40
CA SER A 18 -23.69 -5.10 15.67
C SER A 18 -22.21 -4.95 15.32
N PRO A 19 -21.37 -6.01 15.41
CA PRO A 19 -19.95 -5.92 15.12
C PRO A 19 -19.80 -5.63 13.64
N ARG A 20 -19.87 -4.35 13.28
CA ARG A 20 -19.65 -3.82 11.95
C ARG A 20 -18.28 -4.36 11.57
N LEU A 21 -18.22 -5.25 10.59
CA LEU A 21 -16.97 -5.77 10.04
C LEU A 21 -16.09 -4.56 9.73
N ARG A 22 -15.14 -4.27 10.61
CA ARG A 22 -14.10 -3.28 10.34
C ARG A 22 -13.18 -3.99 9.35
N PRO A 23 -13.12 -3.53 8.09
CA PRO A 23 -12.26 -4.18 7.12
C PRO A 23 -10.83 -4.13 7.64
N ASP A 24 -10.20 -5.29 7.75
CA ASP A 24 -8.78 -5.40 8.09
C ASP A 24 -7.93 -5.30 6.82
N ALA A 25 -6.61 -5.27 6.97
CA ALA A 25 -5.69 -5.25 5.83
C ALA A 25 -5.99 -6.36 4.80
N ARG A 26 -6.50 -7.52 5.22
CA ARG A 26 -6.87 -8.61 4.30
C ARG A 26 -8.07 -8.25 3.43
N CYS A 27 -9.11 -7.64 3.98
CA CYS A 27 -10.28 -7.16 3.22
C CYS A 27 -9.88 -6.13 2.15
N TYR A 28 -8.94 -5.25 2.46
CA TYR A 28 -8.43 -4.28 1.51
C TYR A 28 -7.56 -4.93 0.43
N ASN A 29 -6.73 -5.90 0.81
CA ASN A 29 -5.88 -6.65 -0.12
C ASN A 29 -6.69 -7.45 -1.15
N THR A 30 -7.86 -8.00 -0.77
CA THR A 30 -8.77 -8.65 -1.73
C THR A 30 -9.33 -7.67 -2.76
N VAL A 31 -9.66 -6.45 -2.35
CA VAL A 31 -10.16 -5.41 -3.27
C VAL A 31 -9.04 -4.92 -4.20
N LEU A 32 -7.82 -4.76 -3.69
CA LEU A 32 -6.64 -4.42 -4.50
C LEU A 32 -6.33 -5.52 -5.53
N ALA A 33 -6.36 -6.79 -5.12
CA ALA A 33 -6.16 -7.92 -6.02
C ALA A 33 -7.22 -7.99 -7.13
N ALA A 34 -8.49 -7.70 -6.79
CA ALA A 34 -9.56 -7.63 -7.78
C ALA A 34 -9.37 -6.47 -8.78
N HIS A 35 -8.81 -5.35 -8.32
CA HIS A 35 -8.53 -4.20 -9.18
C HIS A 35 -7.35 -4.41 -10.14
N ALA A 36 -6.37 -5.23 -9.79
CA ALA A 36 -5.22 -5.51 -10.66
C ALA A 36 -5.61 -6.12 -12.02
N GLY A 37 -6.78 -6.78 -12.11
CA GLY A 37 -7.32 -7.31 -13.37
C GLY A 37 -8.32 -6.40 -14.10
N SER A 38 -8.72 -5.26 -13.52
CA SER A 38 -9.90 -4.49 -13.95
C SER A 38 -9.64 -3.48 -15.08
N GLY A 39 -8.40 -3.33 -15.56
CA GLY A 39 -8.06 -2.40 -16.65
C GLY A 39 -7.89 -0.93 -16.21
N ARG A 40 -7.97 0.00 -17.18
CA ARG A 40 -7.65 1.44 -16.99
C ARG A 40 -8.43 2.07 -15.82
N GLY A 41 -7.73 2.85 -14.98
CA GLY A 41 -8.30 3.57 -13.83
C GLY A 41 -8.33 2.78 -12.52
N ALA A 42 -7.65 1.63 -12.47
CA ALA A 42 -7.51 0.82 -11.25
C ALA A 42 -6.53 1.43 -10.24
N GLY A 43 -5.43 2.03 -10.72
CA GLY A 43 -4.39 2.66 -9.89
C GLY A 43 -4.92 3.76 -8.96
N PRO A 44 -5.61 4.80 -9.47
CA PRO A 44 -6.14 5.87 -8.60
C PRO A 44 -7.13 5.37 -7.55
N ARG A 45 -7.93 4.35 -7.87
CA ARG A 45 -8.86 3.73 -6.92
C ARG A 45 -8.13 2.96 -5.84
N ALA A 46 -7.07 2.26 -6.22
CA ALA A 46 -6.22 1.51 -5.31
C ALA A 46 -5.45 2.45 -4.35
N GLU A 47 -4.99 3.62 -4.83
CA GLU A 47 -4.39 4.65 -3.96
C GLU A 47 -5.40 5.28 -3.00
N ALA A 48 -6.63 5.55 -3.45
CA ALA A 48 -7.68 6.03 -2.56
C ALA A 48 -8.02 5.01 -1.46
N LEU A 49 -7.82 3.72 -1.73
CA LEU A 49 -7.99 2.66 -0.74
C LEU A 49 -6.85 2.68 0.29
N LEU A 50 -5.61 2.86 -0.15
CA LEU A 50 -4.46 3.03 0.74
C LEU A 50 -4.63 4.23 1.67
N ALA A 51 -5.06 5.38 1.14
CA ALA A 51 -5.32 6.58 1.95
C ALA A 51 -6.39 6.34 3.03
N ARG A 52 -7.41 5.51 2.75
CA ARG A 52 -8.40 5.09 3.75
C ARG A 52 -7.81 4.19 4.83
N MET A 53 -6.90 3.29 4.47
CA MET A 53 -6.20 2.43 5.43
C MET A 53 -5.32 3.25 6.38
N GLU A 54 -4.62 4.25 5.85
CA GLU A 54 -3.81 5.18 6.65
C GLU A 54 -4.67 6.03 7.59
N ALA A 55 -5.79 6.58 7.10
CA ALA A 55 -6.73 7.32 7.95
C ALA A 55 -7.29 6.46 9.09
N ALA A 56 -7.68 5.21 8.80
CA ALA A 56 -8.18 4.28 9.82
C ALA A 56 -7.10 3.93 10.87
N ARG A 57 -5.84 3.80 10.45
CA ARG A 57 -4.69 3.64 11.37
C ARG A 57 -4.55 4.86 12.28
N ASP A 58 -4.64 6.07 11.72
CA ASP A 58 -4.46 7.32 12.47
C ASP A 58 -5.62 7.56 13.47
N GLU A 59 -6.81 7.01 13.17
CA GLU A 59 -7.95 6.93 14.11
C GLU A 59 -7.78 5.86 15.21
N GLY A 60 -6.69 5.10 15.19
CA GLY A 60 -6.34 4.10 16.20
C GLY A 60 -6.65 2.64 15.81
N ASP A 61 -7.09 2.36 14.58
CA ASP A 61 -7.31 0.99 14.10
C ASP A 61 -6.03 0.40 13.53
N ALA A 62 -5.18 -0.13 14.40
CA ALA A 62 -3.94 -0.79 14.03
C ALA A 62 -4.13 -2.01 13.09
N ARG A 63 -5.34 -2.57 12.95
CA ARG A 63 -5.64 -3.70 12.06
C ARG A 63 -5.83 -3.26 10.61
N ALA A 64 -6.13 -1.99 10.40
CA ALA A 64 -6.25 -1.37 9.08
C ALA A 64 -4.91 -0.81 8.59
N ALA A 65 -3.84 -0.88 9.38
CA ALA A 65 -2.53 -0.36 9.01
C ALA A 65 -2.00 -1.09 7.75
N PRO A 66 -1.60 -0.35 6.69
CA PRO A 66 -1.04 -0.96 5.49
C PRO A 66 0.31 -1.62 5.79
N ASP A 67 0.56 -2.74 5.11
CA ASP A 67 1.78 -3.53 5.22
C ASP A 67 2.40 -3.80 3.83
N THR A 68 3.53 -4.50 3.81
CA THR A 68 4.22 -4.90 2.56
C THR A 68 3.27 -5.60 1.58
N VAL A 69 2.28 -6.37 2.05
CA VAL A 69 1.32 -7.05 1.17
C VAL A 69 0.37 -6.07 0.52
N THR A 70 -0.12 -5.08 1.26
CA THR A 70 -0.95 -3.99 0.72
C THR A 70 -0.20 -3.20 -0.35
N PHE A 71 1.05 -2.83 -0.08
CA PHE A 71 1.87 -2.12 -1.07
C PHE A 71 2.22 -2.98 -2.28
N ASN A 72 2.56 -4.25 -2.11
CA ASN A 72 2.81 -5.17 -3.23
C ASN A 72 1.56 -5.34 -4.11
N ALA A 73 0.36 -5.36 -3.51
CA ALA A 73 -0.88 -5.39 -4.26
C ALA A 73 -1.06 -4.11 -5.08
N LEU A 74 -0.82 -2.93 -4.49
CA LEU A 74 -0.89 -1.65 -5.18
C LEU A 74 0.14 -1.52 -6.32
N LEU A 75 1.37 -1.96 -6.09
CA LEU A 75 2.41 -2.05 -7.13
C LEU A 75 1.95 -2.93 -8.30
N ASN A 76 1.32 -4.07 -8.00
CA ASN A 76 0.83 -4.96 -9.04
C ASN A 76 -0.35 -4.34 -9.83
N VAL A 77 -1.23 -3.57 -9.18
CA VAL A 77 -2.28 -2.80 -9.86
C VAL A 77 -1.66 -1.84 -10.88
N TRP A 78 -0.67 -1.04 -10.46
CA TRP A 78 0.02 -0.11 -11.35
C TRP A 78 0.83 -0.83 -12.44
N ALA A 79 1.42 -1.99 -12.14
CA ALA A 79 2.17 -2.78 -13.12
C ALA A 79 1.30 -3.40 -14.22
N GLU A 80 0.04 -3.73 -13.93
CA GLU A 80 -0.92 -4.23 -14.92
C GLU A 80 -1.66 -3.09 -15.64
N GLU A 81 -1.68 -1.88 -15.08
CA GLU A 81 -2.29 -0.73 -15.71
C GLU A 81 -1.51 -0.28 -16.96
N ARG A 82 -2.17 -0.35 -18.12
CA ARG A 82 -1.59 0.03 -19.42
C ARG A 82 -1.78 1.51 -19.74
N GLY A 83 -1.43 2.37 -18.79
CA GLY A 83 -1.53 3.83 -18.90
C GLY A 83 -0.16 4.50 -18.99
N PRO A 84 -0.06 5.67 -19.65
CA PRO A 84 1.12 6.52 -19.52
C PRO A 84 1.28 6.93 -18.04
N GLY A 85 2.49 6.86 -17.49
CA GLY A 85 2.74 7.19 -16.09
C GLY A 85 2.54 6.03 -15.09
N ALA A 86 2.04 4.87 -15.51
CA ALA A 86 1.77 3.76 -14.59
C ALA A 86 3.07 3.17 -13.99
N ALA A 87 4.12 3.05 -14.80
CA ALA A 87 5.42 2.58 -14.32
C ALA A 87 6.13 3.63 -13.45
N GLU A 88 5.98 4.91 -13.78
CA GLU A 88 6.42 6.02 -12.93
C GLU A 88 5.77 5.94 -11.54
N ARG A 89 4.45 5.80 -11.46
CA ARG A 89 3.72 5.64 -10.19
C ARG A 89 4.14 4.41 -9.41
N ALA A 90 4.37 3.27 -10.09
CA ALA A 90 4.89 2.08 -9.44
C ALA A 90 6.29 2.31 -8.82
N ALA A 91 7.17 3.03 -9.51
CA ALA A 91 8.49 3.38 -8.98
C ALA A 91 8.42 4.35 -7.80
N GLU A 92 7.54 5.35 -7.87
CA GLU A 92 7.31 6.30 -6.76
C GLU A 92 6.79 5.57 -5.51
N LEU A 93 5.89 4.59 -5.66
CA LEU A 93 5.40 3.78 -4.55
C LEU A 93 6.51 2.96 -3.89
N LEU A 94 7.40 2.36 -4.67
CA LEU A 94 8.55 1.63 -4.13
C LEU A 94 9.48 2.55 -3.33
N ALA A 95 9.76 3.75 -3.86
CA ALA A 95 10.56 4.75 -3.14
C ALA A 95 9.90 5.18 -1.81
N SER A 96 8.58 5.35 -1.79
CA SER A 96 7.84 5.63 -0.56
C SER A 96 7.94 4.48 0.45
N MET A 97 7.90 3.22 0.00
CA MET A 97 8.11 2.07 0.89
C MET A 97 9.51 2.07 1.51
N GLU A 98 10.54 2.37 0.73
CA GLU A 98 11.92 2.49 1.22
C GLU A 98 12.08 3.63 2.22
N GLU A 99 11.47 4.78 1.97
CA GLU A 99 11.49 5.93 2.88
C GLU A 99 10.81 5.59 4.22
N MET A 100 9.63 4.97 4.19
CA MET A 100 8.95 4.53 5.41
C MET A 100 9.76 3.47 6.16
N CYS A 101 10.41 2.55 5.45
CA CYS A 101 11.30 1.57 6.07
C CYS A 101 12.50 2.26 6.74
N ARG A 102 13.12 3.25 6.08
CA ARG A 102 14.21 4.06 6.65
C ARG A 102 13.77 4.90 7.85
N ALA A 103 12.51 5.33 7.88
CA ALA A 103 11.88 6.00 9.02
C ALA A 103 11.54 5.06 10.19
N GLY A 104 11.84 3.75 10.07
CA GLY A 104 11.64 2.76 11.13
C GLY A 104 10.35 1.94 11.02
N ASN A 105 9.57 2.10 9.95
CA ASN A 105 8.38 1.29 9.71
C ASN A 105 8.74 -0.02 9.00
N GLU A 106 9.15 -1.04 9.75
CA GLU A 106 9.51 -2.35 9.19
C GLU A 106 8.33 -3.09 8.54
N ARG A 107 7.08 -2.72 8.85
CA ARG A 107 5.87 -3.39 8.35
C ARG A 107 5.65 -3.20 6.85
N VAL A 108 6.28 -2.18 6.26
CA VAL A 108 6.17 -1.82 4.84
C VAL A 108 7.48 -2.03 4.09
N ARG A 109 8.42 -2.80 4.68
CA ARG A 109 9.72 -3.06 4.07
C ARG A 109 9.53 -3.68 2.67
N PRO A 110 10.11 -3.09 1.61
CA PRO A 110 10.11 -3.68 0.29
C PRO A 110 10.79 -5.04 0.29
N ASP A 111 10.29 -5.96 -0.53
CA ASP A 111 10.85 -7.29 -0.75
C ASP A 111 11.16 -7.54 -2.23
N ALA A 112 11.69 -8.72 -2.55
CA ALA A 112 12.00 -9.09 -3.94
C ALA A 112 10.77 -9.00 -4.87
N VAL A 113 9.55 -9.18 -4.34
CA VAL A 113 8.31 -9.04 -5.10
C VAL A 113 8.07 -7.56 -5.43
N SER A 114 8.29 -6.64 -4.49
CA SER A 114 8.18 -5.19 -4.72
C SER A 114 9.06 -4.74 -5.89
N TYR A 115 10.36 -5.04 -5.84
CA TYR A 115 11.32 -4.65 -6.89
C TYR A 115 11.00 -5.32 -8.23
N GLY A 116 10.74 -6.63 -8.23
CA GLY A 116 10.39 -7.37 -9.45
C GLY A 116 9.13 -6.84 -10.12
N THR A 117 8.15 -6.37 -9.34
CA THR A 117 6.89 -5.81 -9.85
C THR A 117 7.12 -4.46 -10.55
N VAL A 118 7.95 -3.58 -10.00
CA VAL A 118 8.29 -2.30 -10.65
C VAL A 118 9.09 -2.51 -11.93
N ILE A 119 10.04 -3.44 -11.94
CA ILE A 119 10.80 -3.81 -13.15
C ILE A 119 9.85 -4.33 -14.23
N LYS A 120 8.90 -5.20 -13.85
CA LYS A 120 7.85 -5.69 -14.75
C LYS A 120 6.97 -4.55 -15.28
N ALA A 121 6.63 -3.56 -14.44
CA ALA A 121 5.87 -2.38 -14.86
C ALA A 121 6.62 -1.57 -15.93
N TRP A 122 7.90 -1.27 -15.71
CA TRP A 122 8.75 -0.58 -16.69
C TRP A 122 8.87 -1.36 -18.00
N ALA A 123 9.12 -2.67 -17.94
CA ALA A 123 9.20 -3.52 -19.12
C ALA A 123 7.92 -3.48 -19.97
N ARG A 124 6.76 -3.21 -19.36
CA ARG A 124 5.45 -3.15 -20.03
C ARG A 124 5.05 -1.75 -20.48
N SER A 125 5.59 -0.68 -19.89
CA SER A 125 5.12 0.69 -20.16
C SER A 125 5.44 1.21 -21.57
N ARG A 126 6.26 0.49 -22.35
CA ARG A 126 6.76 0.89 -23.68
C ARG A 126 7.36 2.31 -23.71
N ALA A 127 7.65 2.89 -22.54
CA ALA A 127 8.19 4.23 -22.43
C ALA A 127 9.65 4.24 -22.92
N PRO A 128 10.08 5.29 -23.64
CA PRO A 128 11.48 5.45 -24.01
C PRO A 128 12.34 5.51 -22.74
N GLY A 129 13.41 4.71 -22.69
CA GLY A 129 14.27 4.61 -21.50
C GLY A 129 13.74 3.74 -20.36
N ALA A 130 12.65 2.99 -20.56
CA ALA A 130 12.12 2.07 -19.55
C ALA A 130 13.16 1.06 -19.05
N ALA A 131 14.03 0.55 -19.93
CA ALA A 131 15.11 -0.36 -19.53
C ALA A 131 16.13 0.30 -18.58
N ALA A 132 16.54 1.53 -18.88
CA ALA A 132 17.47 2.29 -18.02
C ALA A 132 16.83 2.70 -16.68
N ARG A 133 15.50 2.88 -16.65
CA ARG A 133 14.76 3.14 -15.40
C ARG A 133 14.55 1.86 -14.59
N ALA A 134 14.30 0.72 -15.25
CA ALA A 134 14.24 -0.58 -14.58
C ALA A 134 15.58 -0.97 -13.96
N GLN A 135 16.70 -0.68 -14.62
CA GLN A 135 18.04 -0.94 -14.07
C GLN A 135 18.30 -0.12 -12.80
N ARG A 136 17.89 1.15 -12.77
CA ARG A 136 18.02 2.03 -11.58
C ARG A 136 17.24 1.56 -10.35
N VAL A 137 16.28 0.65 -10.52
CA VAL A 137 15.52 0.05 -9.40
C VAL A 137 16.34 -1.06 -8.71
N LEU A 138 17.41 -1.55 -9.34
CA LEU A 138 18.30 -2.59 -8.82
C LEU A 138 19.63 -2.05 -8.27
N GLU A 139 19.93 -0.77 -8.48
CA GLU A 139 21.14 -0.08 -8.03
C GLU A 139 20.95 0.55 -6.65
#